data_AF-A0A521ZDY4-F1
#
_entry.id   AF-A0A521ZDY4-F1
#
_cell.length_a   1.000
_cell.length_b   1.000
_cell.length_c   1.000
_cell.angle_alpha   90.00
_cell.angle_beta   90.00
_cell.angle_gamma   90.00
#
_symmetry.space_group_name_H-M   'P 1'
#
loop_
_entity.id
_entity.type
_entity.pdbx_description
1 polymer ?
#
loop_
_entity_poly.entity_id
_entity_poly.type
_entity_poly.pdbx_seq_one_letter_code
_entity_poly.pdbx_strand_id
1 'polypeptide(L)'
;MQNVVILGTGGTIAGTGADPDRVWDYRAGQLSIAQLVKAMPDLATIQTEVVQVAQVDSKDMSWQLWQNLGRELQRQLARDDVSAIVIAHGTDTLEETAYL
;
A
#
# COMPACT_ATOMS: atom_id res chain seq x y z
N MET A 1 -15.20 3.16 17.13
CA MET A 1 -15.04 4.16 16.04
C MET A 1 -14.61 3.39 14.81
N GLN A 2 -15.14 3.72 13.64
CA GLN A 2 -14.87 2.98 12.40
C GLN A 2 -13.55 3.47 11.79
N ASN A 3 -12.55 2.60 11.73
CA ASN A 3 -11.20 2.91 11.25
C ASN A 3 -10.95 2.31 9.86
N VAL A 4 -10.27 3.05 8.98
CA VAL A 4 -9.77 2.54 7.70
C VAL A 4 -8.28 2.22 7.83
N VAL A 5 -7.91 0.96 7.60
CA VAL A 5 -6.49 0.55 7.62
C VAL A 5 -5.94 0.60 6.20
N ILE A 6 -4.81 1.29 6.01
CA ILE A 6 -4.14 1.40 4.71
C ILE A 6 -2.83 0.61 4.77
N LEU A 7 -2.76 -0.48 4.00
CA LEU A 7 -1.61 -1.35 3.88
C LEU A 7 -0.73 -0.89 2.72
N GLY A 8 0.56 -0.67 2.98
CA GLY A 8 1.57 -0.34 1.97
C GLY A 8 2.36 -1.55 1.53
N THR A 9 2.51 -1.73 0.21
CA THR A 9 3.39 -2.77 -0.37
C THR A 9 4.48 -2.19 -1.29
N GLY A 10 4.39 -0.91 -1.64
CA GLY A 10 5.32 -0.22 -2.52
C GLY A 10 4.65 0.16 -3.85
N GLY A 11 5.27 -0.24 -4.97
CA GLY A 11 4.79 0.06 -6.31
C GLY A 11 5.05 1.48 -6.79
N THR A 12 4.57 1.79 -7.98
CA THR A 12 4.69 3.10 -8.64
C THR A 12 4.02 4.22 -7.86
N ILE A 13 2.90 3.95 -7.18
CA ILE A 13 2.22 4.94 -6.32
C ILE A 13 3.12 5.44 -5.19
N ALA A 14 4.03 4.59 -4.71
CA ALA A 14 5.07 4.91 -3.74
C ALA A 14 6.40 5.29 -4.40
N GLY A 15 6.43 5.45 -5.73
CA GLY A 15 7.64 5.71 -6.48
C GLY A 15 8.07 7.17 -6.45
N THR A 16 9.34 7.41 -6.76
CA THR A 16 9.87 8.77 -7.01
C THR A 16 10.61 8.81 -8.34
N GLY A 17 10.47 9.93 -9.05
CA GLY A 17 11.19 10.24 -10.28
C GLY A 17 11.84 11.61 -10.18
N ALA A 18 12.91 11.84 -10.94
CA ALA A 18 13.64 13.11 -10.93
C ALA A 18 13.05 14.13 -11.92
N ASP A 19 12.43 13.64 -13.00
CA ASP A 19 11.91 14.45 -14.10
C ASP A 19 10.40 14.20 -14.26
N PRO A 20 9.54 15.21 -14.03
CA PRO A 20 8.10 15.06 -14.17
C PRO A 20 7.65 14.78 -15.62
N ASP A 21 8.47 15.11 -16.62
CA ASP A 21 8.16 14.84 -18.03
C ASP A 21 8.54 13.41 -18.46
N ARG A 22 9.31 12.68 -17.65
CA ARG A 22 9.74 11.30 -17.91
C ARG A 22 9.05 10.35 -16.94
N VAL A 23 7.72 10.25 -17.06
CA VAL A 23 6.86 9.45 -16.16
C VAL A 23 7.18 7.96 -16.10
N TRP A 24 7.94 7.42 -17.06
CA TRP A 24 8.42 6.04 -17.08
C TRP A 24 9.75 5.83 -16.34
N ASP A 25 10.49 6.91 -16.04
CA ASP A 25 11.81 6.88 -15.40
C ASP A 25 11.68 7.20 -13.91
N TYR A 26 11.22 6.19 -13.16
CA TYR A 26 11.02 6.26 -11.71
C TYR A 26 11.63 5.05 -11.01
N ARG A 27 11.78 5.16 -9.70
CA ARG A 27 12.08 4.04 -8.81
C ARG A 27 10.83 3.73 -8.00
N ALA A 28 10.32 2.51 -8.08
CA ALA A 28 9.14 2.08 -7.32
C ALA A 28 9.45 1.98 -5.81
N GLY A 29 8.43 2.09 -4.97
CA GLY A 29 8.54 1.81 -3.54
C GLY A 29 9.58 2.65 -2.79
N GLN A 30 9.70 3.94 -3.09
CA GLN A 30 10.63 4.84 -2.40
C GLN A 30 9.99 5.57 -1.21
N LEU A 31 8.67 5.77 -1.22
CA LEU A 31 7.90 6.41 -0.17
C LEU A 31 7.16 5.36 0.68
N SER A 32 7.22 5.49 2.00
CA SER A 32 6.38 4.69 2.89
C SER A 32 4.90 5.10 2.78
N ILE A 33 4.00 4.20 3.16
CA ILE A 33 2.56 4.47 3.17
C ILE A 33 2.20 5.64 4.10
N ALA A 34 2.92 5.79 5.22
CA ALA A 34 2.75 6.92 6.12
C ALA A 34 3.09 8.26 5.46
N GLN A 35 4.13 8.29 4.61
CA GLN A 35 4.48 9.48 3.84
C GLN A 35 3.41 9.80 2.79
N LEU A 36 2.89 8.79 2.09
CA LEU A 36 1.82 8.97 1.10
C LEU A 36 0.53 9.53 1.75
N VAL A 37 0.07 8.91 2.83
CA VAL A 37 -1.14 9.36 3.53
C VAL A 37 -0.97 10.78 4.09
N LYS A 38 0.21 11.11 4.64
CA LYS A 38 0.52 12.47 5.11
C LYS A 38 0.49 13.52 4.00
N ALA A 39 0.79 13.13 2.76
CA ALA A 39 0.75 14.03 1.60
C ALA A 39 -0.68 14.29 1.08
N MET A 40 -1.71 13.66 1.65
CA MET A 40 -3.11 13.78 1.24
C MET A 40 -3.97 14.41 2.36
N PRO A 41 -4.02 15.75 2.47
CA PRO A 41 -4.76 16.44 3.54
C PRO A 41 -6.24 16.04 3.64
N ASP A 42 -6.86 15.69 2.52
CA ASP A 42 -8.27 15.31 2.45
C ASP A 42 -8.59 14.04 3.26
N LEU A 43 -7.59 13.15 3.44
CA LEU A 43 -7.73 11.95 4.27
C LEU A 43 -7.79 12.26 5.77
N ALA A 44 -7.42 13.47 6.22
CA ALA A 44 -7.50 13.86 7.62
C ALA A 44 -8.93 13.89 8.18
N THR A 45 -9.93 13.90 7.30
CA THR A 45 -11.36 13.82 7.67
C THR A 45 -11.81 12.39 8.02
N ILE A 46 -10.98 11.39 7.72
CA ILE A 46 -11.23 9.97 7.94
C ILE A 46 -10.24 9.49 9.02
N GLN A 47 -10.70 8.66 9.95
CA GLN A 47 -9.76 7.96 10.84
C GLN A 47 -9.05 6.87 10.05
N THR A 48 -7.74 7.05 9.86
CA THR A 48 -6.88 6.10 9.14
C THR A 48 -5.75 5.58 10.00
N GLU A 49 -5.50 4.29 9.96
CA GLU A 49 -4.27 3.64 10.44
C GLU A 49 -3.44 3.18 9.25
N VAL A 50 -2.11 3.27 9.34
CA VAL A 50 -1.22 2.87 8.25
C VAL A 50 -0.30 1.74 8.69
N VAL A 51 -0.12 0.74 7.83
CA VAL A 51 0.79 -0.39 8.08
C VAL A 51 1.63 -0.65 6.84
N GLN A 52 2.96 -0.65 6.99
CA GLN A 52 3.87 -1.02 5.91
C GLN A 52 4.11 -2.54 5.95
N VAL A 53 3.67 -3.26 4.92
CA VAL A 53 3.82 -4.72 4.81
C VAL A 53 5.06 -5.09 3.98
N ALA A 54 5.25 -4.37 2.87
CA ALA A 54 6.39 -4.55 1.96
C ALA A 54 6.77 -3.20 1.35
N GLN A 55 7.92 -3.13 0.67
CA GLN A 55 8.40 -1.91 0.04
C GLN A 55 9.14 -2.28 -1.26
N VAL A 56 8.41 -2.81 -2.24
CA VAL A 56 8.98 -3.40 -3.47
C VAL A 56 8.29 -2.86 -4.73
N ASP A 57 8.90 -3.09 -5.88
CA ASP A 57 8.21 -3.08 -7.16
C ASP A 57 7.27 -4.31 -7.21
N SER A 58 6.06 -4.17 -7.77
CA SER A 58 5.07 -5.25 -7.72
C SER A 58 5.52 -6.50 -8.48
N LYS A 59 6.35 -6.36 -9.51
CA LYS A 59 6.95 -7.51 -10.22
C LYS A 59 7.87 -8.35 -9.33
N ASP A 60 8.35 -7.79 -8.22
CA ASP A 60 9.21 -8.45 -7.24
C ASP A 60 8.40 -9.01 -6.04
N MET A 61 7.07 -8.99 -6.11
CA MET A 61 6.22 -9.67 -5.13
C MET A 61 6.50 -11.17 -5.16
N SER A 62 7.02 -11.68 -4.04
CA SER A 62 7.25 -13.11 -3.83
C SER A 62 6.11 -13.74 -3.07
N TRP A 63 6.01 -15.07 -3.13
CA TRP A 63 5.05 -15.84 -2.33
C TRP A 63 5.12 -15.51 -0.83
N GLN A 64 6.32 -15.32 -0.29
CA GLN A 64 6.50 -14.93 1.11
C GLN A 64 5.89 -13.55 1.41
N LEU A 65 6.01 -12.58 0.50
CA LEU A 65 5.41 -11.26 0.65
C LEU A 65 3.89 -11.31 0.55
N TRP A 66 3.33 -12.07 -0.38
CA TRP A 66 1.88 -12.31 -0.44
C TRP A 66 1.35 -12.98 0.83
N GLN A 67 2.06 -13.99 1.36
CA GLN A 67 1.68 -14.61 2.63
C GLN A 67 1.71 -13.63 3.81
N ASN A 68 2.70 -12.74 3.86
CA ASN A 68 2.77 -11.69 4.88
C ASN A 68 1.60 -10.70 4.75
N LEU A 69 1.27 -10.29 3.52
CA LEU A 69 0.10 -9.44 3.24
C LEU A 69 -1.21 -10.13 3.67
N GLY A 70 -1.40 -11.39 3.32
CA GLY A 70 -2.59 -12.15 3.71
C GLY A 70 -2.73 -12.31 5.23
N ARG A 71 -1.62 -12.55 5.94
CA ARG A 71 -1.63 -12.61 7.42
C ARG A 71 -1.97 -11.26 8.04
N GLU A 72 -1.42 -10.18 7.50
CA GLU A 72 -1.72 -8.83 7.98
C GLU A 72 -3.18 -8.46 7.73
N LEU A 73 -3.72 -8.78 6.53
CA LEU A 73 -5.13 -8.62 6.22
C LEU A 73 -6.02 -9.37 7.23
N GLN A 74 -5.75 -10.65 7.47
CA GLN A 74 -6.49 -11.45 8.47
C GLN A 74 -6.43 -10.82 9.86
N ARG A 75 -5.26 -10.34 10.29
CA ARG A 75 -5.07 -9.69 11.58
C ARG A 75 -5.93 -8.42 11.71
N GLN A 76 -5.99 -7.62 10.65
CA GLN A 76 -6.75 -6.36 10.66
C GLN A 76 -8.26 -6.60 10.52
N LEU A 77 -8.68 -7.57 9.70
CA LEU A 77 -10.08 -7.96 9.55
C LEU A 77 -10.68 -8.57 10.83
N ALA A 78 -9.85 -9.14 11.71
CA ALA A 78 -10.31 -9.69 12.99
C ALA A 78 -10.60 -8.63 14.06
N ARG A 79 -10.33 -7.34 13.79
CA ARG A 79 -10.55 -6.24 14.73
C ARG A 79 -11.93 -5.61 14.55
N ASP A 80 -12.70 -5.53 15.64
CA ASP A 80 -14.03 -4.91 15.64
C ASP A 80 -14.05 -3.40 15.32
N ASP A 81 -12.90 -2.71 15.46
CA ASP A 81 -12.77 -1.28 15.17
C ASP A 81 -12.39 -0.99 13.71
N VAL A 82 -12.03 -2.01 12.91
CA VAL A 82 -11.63 -1.84 11.51
C VAL A 82 -12.84 -2.03 10.60
N SER A 83 -13.14 -1.01 9.79
CA SER A 83 -14.32 -0.99 8.92
C SER A 83 -13.99 -1.16 7.44
N ALA A 84 -12.76 -0.83 7.04
CA ALA A 84 -12.27 -1.07 5.69
C ALA A 84 -10.76 -1.23 5.69
N ILE A 85 -10.27 -1.93 4.65
CA ILE A 85 -8.84 -2.03 4.37
C ILE A 85 -8.61 -1.58 2.93
N VAL A 86 -7.60 -0.73 2.73
CA VAL A 86 -7.10 -0.29 1.42
C VAL A 86 -5.68 -0.79 1.26
N ILE A 87 -5.33 -1.30 0.09
CA ILE A 87 -3.96 -1.76 -0.21
C ILE A 87 -3.36 -0.85 -1.28
N ALA A 88 -2.29 -0.13 -0.93
CA ALA A 88 -1.47 0.59 -1.89
C ALA A 88 -0.44 -0.38 -2.49
N HIS A 89 -0.57 -0.64 -3.79
CA HIS A 89 0.17 -1.67 -4.52
C HIS A 89 0.66 -1.16 -5.89
N GLY A 90 1.73 -1.78 -6.40
CA GLY A 90 2.19 -1.57 -7.78
C GLY A 90 1.28 -2.27 -8.80
N THR A 91 1.33 -1.83 -10.05
CA THR A 91 0.36 -2.24 -11.07
C THR A 91 0.65 -3.60 -11.68
N ASP A 92 1.92 -3.98 -11.84
CA ASP A 92 2.33 -5.14 -12.66
C ASP A 92 1.72 -6.46 -12.19
N THR A 93 1.54 -6.64 -10.89
CA THR A 93 0.96 -7.85 -10.28
C THR A 93 -0.24 -7.52 -9.38
N LEU A 94 -0.87 -6.35 -9.57
CA LEU A 94 -2.04 -5.93 -8.80
C LEU A 94 -3.18 -6.94 -8.95
N GLU A 95 -3.40 -7.43 -10.17
CA GLU A 95 -4.44 -8.41 -10.49
C GLU A 95 -4.22 -9.75 -9.78
N GLU A 96 -2.97 -10.19 -9.64
CA GLU A 96 -2.61 -11.40 -8.90
C GLU A 96 -2.87 -11.22 -7.41
N THR A 97 -2.41 -10.10 -6.82
CA THR A 97 -2.66 -9.77 -5.41
C THR A 97 -4.15 -9.63 -5.11
N ALA A 98 -4.95 -9.11 -6.04
CA ALA A 98 -6.40 -8.97 -5.86
C ALA A 98 -7.15 -10.31 -5.97
N TYR A 99 -6.56 -11.30 -6.66
CA TYR A 99 -7.15 -12.63 -6.84
C TYR A 99 -6.84 -13.58 -5.67
N LEU A 100 -5.65 -13.50 -5.08
CA LEU A 100 -5.16 -14.36 -3.99
C LEU A 100 -5.80 -14.06 -2.63
#